data_AF-A0A1W0X8V0-F1
#
_entry.id   AF-A0A1W0X8V0-F1
#
_cell.length_a   1.000
_cell.length_b   1.000
_cell.length_c   1.000
_cell.angle_alpha   90.00
_cell.angle_beta   90.00
_cell.angle_gamma   90.00
#
_symmetry.space_group_name_H-M   'P 1'
#
loop_
_entity.id
_entity.type
_entity.pdbx_description
1 polymer ?
#
loop_
_entity_poly.entity_id
_entity_poly.type
_entity_poly.pdbx_seq_one_letter_code
_entity_poly.pdbx_strand_id
1 'polypeptide(L)'
;MGTPVKKSEPENVANVVDLYVDQLGPCGIPLMRLRHAACIVGDHLYIHGGRSGYRALRDFWRLNLKRLEWEAIQPINQTVGSRPGLLEDHIMVNYGSNLFLIGSGSDYLNRQEMQIWKFCPESWNWSRWIACKNSREHPLGRRSATGTMVANKLYIFGGIVDLYAKPTADLIELDLDNQAWSIVETWGPFVISPIYGHSTNFYSGRLIVFGGIKDQKAQNAVWSFDLSKS
;
A
#
# COMPACT_ATOMS: atom_id res chain seq x y z
N MET A 1 -54.96 -35.21 -26.84
CA MET A 1 -53.56 -35.26 -26.36
C MET A 1 -53.04 -33.83 -26.32
N GLY A 2 -53.01 -33.22 -25.13
CA GLY A 2 -52.45 -31.87 -24.94
C GLY A 2 -50.98 -31.98 -24.56
N THR A 3 -50.10 -31.37 -25.35
CA THR A 3 -48.66 -31.26 -25.06
C THR A 3 -48.41 -30.32 -23.89
N PRO A 4 -47.49 -30.62 -22.96
CA PRO A 4 -47.18 -29.71 -21.86
C PRO A 4 -46.34 -28.53 -22.34
N VAL A 5 -46.76 -27.33 -21.95
CA VAL A 5 -45.98 -26.09 -22.10
C VAL A 5 -44.80 -26.16 -21.13
N LYS A 6 -43.57 -26.17 -21.67
CA LYS A 6 -42.35 -25.95 -20.87
C LYS A 6 -42.37 -24.50 -20.38
N LYS A 7 -42.39 -24.30 -19.06
CA LYS A 7 -42.05 -23.01 -18.45
C LYS A 7 -40.59 -22.70 -18.78
N SER A 8 -40.34 -21.60 -19.46
CA SER A 8 -39.00 -21.03 -19.60
C SER A 8 -38.62 -20.40 -18.26
N GLU A 9 -37.63 -20.98 -17.57
CA GLU A 9 -36.93 -20.29 -16.50
C GLU A 9 -36.16 -19.11 -17.09
N PRO A 10 -36.06 -17.96 -16.38
CA PRO A 10 -35.22 -16.86 -16.86
C PRO A 10 -33.76 -17.30 -16.72
N GLU A 11 -33.08 -17.46 -17.86
CA GLU A 11 -31.64 -17.59 -17.90
C GLU A 11 -31.03 -16.35 -17.24
N ASN A 12 -30.52 -16.56 -16.02
CA ASN A 12 -29.73 -15.58 -15.30
C ASN A 12 -28.38 -15.51 -16.01
N VAL A 13 -28.34 -14.80 -17.13
CA VAL A 13 -27.11 -14.55 -17.87
C VAL A 13 -26.27 -13.65 -16.97
N ALA A 14 -25.41 -14.27 -16.17
CA ALA A 14 -24.33 -13.57 -15.52
C ALA A 14 -23.60 -12.80 -16.62
N ASN A 15 -23.54 -11.47 -16.51
CA ASN A 15 -22.70 -10.65 -17.36
C ASN A 15 -21.26 -11.07 -17.11
N VAL A 16 -20.79 -12.07 -17.87
CA VAL A 16 -19.40 -12.47 -17.89
C VAL A 16 -18.67 -11.35 -18.63
N VAL A 17 -18.01 -10.50 -17.86
CA VAL A 17 -17.04 -9.57 -18.41
C VAL A 17 -15.80 -10.40 -18.69
N ASP A 18 -15.55 -10.71 -19.96
CA ASP A 18 -14.31 -11.34 -20.39
C ASP A 18 -13.15 -10.39 -20.08
N LEU A 19 -12.28 -10.80 -19.17
CA LEU A 19 -11.03 -10.10 -18.87
C LEU A 19 -9.91 -10.76 -19.66
N TYR A 20 -9.31 -10.01 -20.60
CA TYR A 20 -8.12 -10.46 -21.30
C TYR A 20 -6.90 -10.34 -20.36
N VAL A 21 -6.20 -11.45 -20.12
CA VAL A 21 -4.99 -11.50 -19.29
C VAL A 21 -3.79 -11.60 -20.22
N ASP A 22 -2.93 -10.58 -20.23
CA ASP A 22 -1.70 -10.56 -21.01
C ASP A 22 -0.46 -10.73 -20.10
N GLN A 23 0.55 -11.45 -20.58
CA GLN A 23 1.85 -11.57 -19.93
C GLN A 23 2.89 -10.74 -20.71
N LEU A 24 3.28 -9.59 -20.15
CA LEU A 24 4.24 -8.67 -20.79
C LEU A 24 5.68 -9.26 -20.75
N GLY A 25 6.37 -9.30 -21.91
CA GLY A 25 7.65 -9.99 -22.17
C GLY A 25 8.96 -9.27 -21.73
N PRO A 26 10.16 -9.88 -21.94
CA PRO A 26 11.25 -9.84 -20.94
C PRO A 26 12.43 -8.87 -21.15
N CYS A 27 12.40 -7.94 -22.12
CA CYS A 27 13.53 -7.01 -22.30
C CYS A 27 13.15 -5.59 -21.86
N GLY A 28 13.94 -4.99 -20.96
CA GLY A 28 13.65 -3.67 -20.39
C GLY A 28 12.61 -3.66 -19.28
N ILE A 29 12.36 -4.79 -18.61
CA ILE A 29 11.36 -4.94 -17.54
C ILE A 29 11.99 -5.02 -16.14
N PRO A 30 11.27 -4.65 -15.06
CA PRO A 30 11.75 -4.81 -13.70
C PRO A 30 12.05 -6.28 -13.36
N LEU A 31 13.03 -6.50 -12.48
CA LEU A 31 13.29 -7.82 -11.90
C LEU A 31 12.03 -8.43 -11.28
N MET A 32 11.91 -9.76 -11.37
CA MET A 32 10.94 -10.54 -10.60
C MET A 32 11.04 -10.19 -9.11
N ARG A 33 9.92 -9.85 -8.49
CA ARG A 33 9.93 -9.30 -7.13
C ARG A 33 8.66 -9.61 -6.36
N LEU A 34 8.82 -9.74 -5.05
CA LEU A 34 7.73 -9.77 -4.08
C LEU A 34 7.88 -8.59 -3.10
N ARG A 35 6.80 -8.25 -2.37
CA ARG A 35 6.81 -7.22 -1.32
C ARG A 35 7.22 -5.82 -1.80
N HIS A 36 7.02 -5.55 -3.09
CA HIS A 36 7.21 -4.23 -3.67
C HIS A 36 5.99 -3.36 -3.33
N ALA A 37 6.17 -2.04 -3.36
CA ALA A 37 5.03 -1.14 -3.35
C ALA A 37 4.67 -0.75 -4.78
N ALA A 38 3.37 -0.60 -5.04
CA ALA A 38 2.83 -0.26 -6.34
C ALA A 38 1.72 0.80 -6.19
N CYS A 39 1.66 1.75 -7.13
CA CYS A 39 0.63 2.78 -7.12
C CYS A 39 0.45 3.38 -8.52
N ILE A 40 -0.79 3.73 -8.87
CA ILE A 40 -1.11 4.36 -10.15
C ILE A 40 -1.19 5.89 -9.99
N VAL A 41 -0.52 6.61 -10.89
CA VAL A 41 -0.67 8.07 -11.06
C VAL A 41 -0.86 8.37 -12.54
N GLY A 42 -1.97 9.01 -12.88
CA GLY A 42 -2.36 9.22 -14.28
C GLY A 42 -2.39 7.90 -15.05
N ASP A 43 -1.77 7.88 -16.23
CA ASP A 43 -1.68 6.70 -17.08
C ASP A 43 -0.54 5.74 -16.71
N HIS A 44 0.10 5.86 -15.54
CA HIS A 44 1.28 5.04 -15.20
C HIS A 44 1.11 4.29 -13.87
N LEU A 45 1.42 3.00 -13.89
CA LEU A 45 1.70 2.19 -12.71
C LEU A 45 3.17 2.38 -12.32
N TYR A 46 3.42 2.80 -11.08
CA TYR A 46 4.75 2.92 -10.49
C TYR A 46 5.02 1.73 -9.57
N ILE A 47 6.26 1.25 -9.57
CA ILE A 47 6.73 0.17 -8.69
C ILE A 47 8.06 0.58 -8.05
N HIS A 48 8.14 0.44 -6.72
CA HIS A 48 9.39 0.65 -5.97
C HIS A 48 9.79 -0.60 -5.17
N GLY A 49 11.09 -0.89 -5.18
CA GLY A 49 11.73 -1.81 -4.24
C GLY A 49 11.16 -3.23 -4.29
N GLY A 50 11.01 -3.83 -3.11
CA GLY A 50 10.70 -5.24 -2.93
C GLY A 50 11.94 -6.12 -2.89
N ARG A 51 11.75 -7.42 -3.11
CA ARG A 51 12.83 -8.42 -3.05
C ARG A 51 12.78 -9.37 -4.24
N SER A 52 13.95 -9.60 -4.84
CA SER A 52 14.19 -10.62 -5.87
C SER A 52 15.08 -11.73 -5.28
N GLY A 53 14.49 -12.87 -4.94
CA GLY A 53 15.21 -13.94 -4.23
C GLY A 53 15.71 -13.46 -2.86
N TYR A 54 17.03 -13.40 -2.66
CA TYR A 54 17.64 -12.86 -1.43
C TYR A 54 18.01 -11.37 -1.52
N ARG A 55 17.80 -10.74 -2.68
CA ARG A 55 18.23 -9.36 -2.94
C ARG A 55 17.08 -8.38 -2.67
N ALA A 56 17.22 -7.55 -1.64
CA ALA A 56 16.40 -6.36 -1.47
C ALA A 56 16.67 -5.37 -2.60
N LEU A 57 15.64 -4.64 -3.02
CA LEU A 57 15.70 -3.71 -4.15
C LEU A 57 15.42 -2.27 -3.70
N ARG A 58 15.97 -1.31 -4.45
CA ARG A 58 15.75 0.15 -4.33
C ARG A 58 15.53 0.80 -5.69
N ASP A 59 15.24 -0.02 -6.69
CA ASP A 59 14.96 0.43 -8.04
C ASP A 59 13.53 0.95 -8.12
N PHE A 60 13.30 1.82 -9.10
CA PHE A 60 12.03 2.48 -9.30
C PHE A 60 11.68 2.40 -10.78
N TRP A 61 10.47 1.92 -11.06
CA TRP A 61 10.02 1.60 -12.41
C TRP A 61 8.63 2.18 -12.62
N ARG A 62 8.28 2.43 -13.88
CA ARG A 62 6.90 2.67 -14.28
C ARG A 62 6.48 1.91 -15.53
N LEU A 63 5.19 1.65 -15.61
CA LEU A 63 4.47 1.08 -16.74
C LEU A 63 3.33 2.05 -17.09
N ASN A 64 3.44 2.80 -18.18
CA ASN A 64 2.28 3.40 -18.86
C ASN A 64 1.26 2.33 -19.29
N LEU A 65 0.05 2.53 -18.84
CA LEU A 65 -1.03 1.58 -18.97
C LEU A 65 -1.64 1.58 -20.39
N LYS A 66 -1.31 2.56 -21.24
CA LYS A 66 -1.81 2.63 -22.63
C LYS A 66 -1.03 1.75 -23.59
N ARG A 67 0.30 1.75 -23.49
CA ARG A 67 1.20 1.00 -24.39
C ARG A 67 1.85 -0.25 -23.77
N LEU A 68 1.71 -0.45 -22.45
CA LEU A 68 2.21 -1.62 -21.72
C LEU A 68 3.74 -1.90 -21.78
N GLU A 69 4.57 -0.86 -21.85
CA GLU A 69 6.05 -0.92 -21.82
C GLU A 69 6.67 -0.54 -20.46
N TRP A 70 7.78 -1.15 -20.07
CA TRP A 70 8.44 -0.73 -18.83
C TRP A 70 9.44 0.40 -19.07
N GLU A 71 9.58 1.28 -18.08
CA GLU A 71 10.61 2.31 -18.05
C GLU A 71 11.27 2.31 -16.67
N ALA A 72 12.60 2.18 -16.65
CA ALA A 72 13.37 2.38 -15.44
C ALA A 72 13.44 3.88 -15.14
N ILE A 73 12.97 4.27 -13.97
CA ILE A 73 13.04 5.67 -13.54
C ILE A 73 14.43 5.93 -12.98
N GLN A 74 15.13 6.88 -13.59
CA GLN A 74 16.36 7.46 -13.06
C GLN A 74 16.03 8.85 -12.48
N PRO A 75 15.92 8.99 -11.15
CA PRO A 75 15.65 10.30 -10.56
C PRO A 75 16.76 11.29 -10.85
N ILE A 76 16.42 12.58 -10.95
CA ILE A 76 17.39 13.65 -11.22
C ILE A 76 18.52 13.64 -10.19
N ASN A 77 18.17 13.54 -8.90
CA ASN A 77 19.17 13.48 -7.84
C ASN A 77 19.53 12.03 -7.48
N GLN A 78 20.73 11.62 -7.85
CA GLN A 78 21.26 10.28 -7.57
C GLN A 78 22.25 10.22 -6.39
N THR A 79 22.43 11.33 -5.66
CA THR A 79 23.32 11.38 -4.50
C THR A 79 22.87 10.40 -3.40
N VAL A 80 23.83 9.90 -2.62
CA VAL A 80 23.49 8.99 -1.51
C VAL A 80 22.62 9.73 -0.50
N GLY A 81 21.46 9.14 -0.19
CA GLY A 81 20.49 9.73 0.74
C GLY A 81 19.53 10.75 0.13
N SER A 82 19.54 10.97 -1.19
CA SER A 82 18.53 11.83 -1.86
C SER A 82 17.24 11.12 -2.24
N ARG A 83 17.18 9.79 -2.08
CA ARG A 83 16.09 8.93 -2.53
C ARG A 83 15.88 7.77 -1.55
N PRO A 84 14.71 7.10 -1.61
CA PRO A 84 14.47 5.94 -0.78
C PRO A 84 15.58 4.89 -0.93
N GLY A 85 15.90 4.25 0.19
CA GLY A 85 16.84 3.14 0.23
C GLY A 85 16.19 1.82 -0.19
N LEU A 86 16.78 0.73 0.30
CA LEU A 86 16.21 -0.61 0.14
C LEU A 86 14.94 -0.72 0.99
N LEU A 87 13.82 -1.04 0.35
CA LEU A 87 12.52 -1.11 1.02
C LEU A 87 11.74 -2.33 0.54
N GLU A 88 11.12 -3.02 1.49
CA GLU A 88 10.27 -4.20 1.32
C GLU A 88 9.05 -4.03 2.22
N ASP A 89 7.90 -4.57 1.80
CA ASP A 89 6.67 -4.55 2.60
C ASP A 89 6.29 -3.12 3.05
N HIS A 90 6.57 -2.15 2.18
CA HIS A 90 6.33 -0.73 2.37
C HIS A 90 5.08 -0.31 1.59
N ILE A 91 4.60 0.89 1.91
CA ILE A 91 3.38 1.46 1.35
C ILE A 91 3.77 2.49 0.29
N MET A 92 3.04 2.52 -0.83
CA MET A 92 3.10 3.61 -1.79
C MET A 92 1.69 4.06 -2.12
N VAL A 93 1.43 5.35 -1.99
CA VAL A 93 0.12 5.96 -2.26
C VAL A 93 0.24 7.16 -3.16
N ASN A 94 -0.83 7.46 -3.88
CA ASN A 94 -0.97 8.67 -4.67
C ASN A 94 -1.66 9.73 -3.82
N TYR A 95 -1.09 10.94 -3.77
CA TYR A 95 -1.77 12.12 -3.27
C TYR A 95 -1.48 13.34 -4.14
N GLY A 96 -2.56 13.94 -4.67
CA GLY A 96 -2.48 14.97 -5.70
C GLY A 96 -1.90 14.40 -7.00
N SER A 97 -0.76 14.96 -7.45
CA SER A 97 0.01 14.47 -8.60
C SER A 97 1.33 13.80 -8.19
N ASN A 98 1.48 13.44 -6.91
CA ASN A 98 2.73 12.93 -6.36
C ASN A 98 2.56 11.53 -5.78
N LEU A 99 3.66 10.78 -5.77
CA LEU A 99 3.74 9.52 -5.05
C LEU A 99 4.35 9.75 -3.67
N PHE A 100 3.75 9.15 -2.67
CA PHE A 100 4.27 9.09 -1.31
C PHE A 100 4.63 7.65 -0.99
N LEU A 101 5.84 7.46 -0.51
CA LEU A 101 6.39 6.17 -0.18
C LEU A 101 6.70 6.14 1.32
N ILE A 102 6.03 5.23 2.03
CA ILE A 102 6.01 5.17 3.49
C ILE A 102 6.50 3.80 3.94
N GLY A 103 7.53 3.75 4.78
CA GLY A 103 8.02 2.50 5.34
C GLY A 103 9.31 2.64 6.11
N SER A 104 9.76 1.56 6.73
CA SER A 104 11.08 1.49 7.36
C SER A 104 12.11 0.88 6.40
N GLY A 105 13.26 1.54 6.27
CA GLY A 105 14.42 1.03 5.53
C GLY A 105 14.82 -0.36 6.00
N SER A 106 15.29 -1.21 5.08
CA SER A 106 15.87 -2.50 5.48
C SER A 106 17.16 -2.36 6.30
N ASP A 107 17.79 -1.17 6.25
CA ASP A 107 19.07 -0.89 6.89
C ASP A 107 18.89 -0.77 8.41
N TYR A 108 19.65 -1.58 9.16
CA TYR A 108 19.50 -1.79 10.61
C TYR A 108 19.53 -0.50 11.46
N LEU A 109 20.16 0.57 10.97
CA LEU A 109 20.43 1.78 11.74
C LEU A 109 19.23 2.75 11.83
N ASN A 110 18.29 2.70 10.89
CA ASN A 110 17.21 3.69 10.76
C ASN A 110 15.79 3.09 10.87
N ARG A 111 15.65 1.93 11.53
CA ARG A 111 14.37 1.20 11.62
C ARG A 111 13.37 1.78 12.62
N GLN A 112 13.78 2.74 13.46
CA GLN A 112 12.90 3.24 14.51
C GLN A 112 11.83 4.20 13.98
N GLU A 113 12.12 4.97 12.93
CA GLU A 113 11.17 5.93 12.37
C GLU A 113 10.55 5.44 11.07
N MET A 114 9.27 5.76 10.90
CA MET A 114 8.61 5.61 9.61
C MET A 114 9.11 6.67 8.63
N GLN A 115 9.84 6.26 7.60
CA GLN A 115 10.32 7.17 6.58
C GLN A 115 9.23 7.45 5.56
N ILE A 116 9.19 8.70 5.10
CA ILE A 116 8.29 9.20 4.08
C ILE A 116 9.13 9.88 3.00
N TRP A 117 8.94 9.41 1.78
CA TRP A 117 9.56 9.96 0.59
C TRP A 117 8.48 10.41 -0.38
N LYS A 118 8.67 11.60 -0.95
CA LYS A 118 7.79 12.12 -2.00
C LYS A 118 8.52 12.07 -3.34
N PHE A 119 7.88 11.52 -4.35
CA PHE A 119 8.31 11.60 -5.73
C PHE A 119 7.35 12.47 -6.54
N CYS A 120 7.91 13.43 -7.26
CA CYS A 120 7.16 14.26 -8.20
C CYS A 120 7.41 13.77 -9.64
N PRO A 121 6.41 13.19 -10.31
CA PRO A 121 6.53 12.75 -11.70
C PRO A 121 6.85 13.85 -12.71
N GLU A 122 6.48 15.11 -12.43
CA GLU A 122 6.77 16.24 -13.32
C GLU A 122 8.26 16.61 -13.29
N SER A 123 8.86 16.61 -12.11
CA SER A 123 10.26 16.98 -11.92
C SER A 123 11.21 15.79 -11.81
N TRP A 124 10.70 14.56 -11.87
CA TRP A 124 11.50 13.33 -11.75
C TRP A 124 12.39 13.28 -10.52
N ASN A 125 11.94 13.91 -9.43
CA ASN A 125 12.77 14.11 -8.26
C ASN A 125 12.14 13.51 -7.00
N TRP A 126 13.00 12.90 -6.19
CA TRP A 126 12.67 12.50 -4.84
C TRP A 126 13.01 13.63 -3.87
N SER A 127 12.20 13.74 -2.82
CA SER A 127 12.49 14.58 -1.68
C SER A 127 12.10 13.85 -0.40
N ARG A 128 12.92 13.98 0.65
CA ARG A 128 12.52 13.53 1.98
C ARG A 128 11.33 14.38 2.42
N TRP A 129 10.25 13.73 2.79
CA TRP A 129 9.07 14.41 3.32
C TRP A 129 9.02 14.20 4.82
N ILE A 130 8.84 15.28 5.57
CA ILE A 130 8.97 15.30 7.02
C ILE A 130 7.62 15.71 7.59
N ALA A 131 6.98 14.83 8.35
CA ALA A 131 5.85 15.22 9.16
C ALA A 131 6.31 16.22 10.23
N CYS A 132 5.57 17.31 10.42
CA CYS A 132 5.77 18.37 11.40
C CYS A 132 6.26 17.82 12.76
N LYS A 133 7.33 18.42 13.29
CA LYS A 133 7.95 18.06 14.59
C LYS A 133 7.00 18.16 15.79
N ASN A 134 5.86 18.84 15.65
CA ASN A 134 4.84 18.97 16.69
C ASN A 134 3.82 17.81 16.68
N SER A 135 4.00 16.79 15.82
CA SER A 135 3.23 15.55 15.94
C SER A 135 3.49 14.95 17.31
N ARG A 136 2.42 14.71 18.08
CA ARG A 136 2.55 14.25 19.48
C ARG A 136 3.35 12.95 19.58
N GLU A 137 3.35 12.10 18.55
CA GLU A 137 4.17 10.89 18.45
C GLU A 137 4.55 10.59 16.98
N HIS A 138 5.84 10.35 16.70
CA HIS A 138 6.27 9.78 15.42
C HIS A 138 6.07 8.26 15.48
N PRO A 139 5.28 7.66 14.57
CA PRO A 139 5.01 6.24 14.63
C PRO A 139 6.28 5.44 14.33
N LEU A 140 6.40 4.30 15.03
CA LEU A 140 7.49 3.37 14.80
C LEU A 140 7.50 2.90 13.35
N GLY A 141 8.70 2.77 12.81
CA GLY A 141 8.95 2.14 11.52
C GLY A 141 8.33 0.74 11.49
N ARG A 142 7.48 0.48 10.50
CA ARG A 142 6.76 -0.79 10.37
C ARG A 142 6.77 -1.31 8.93
N ARG A 143 6.65 -2.64 8.83
CA ARG A 143 6.53 -3.36 7.56
C ARG A 143 5.26 -4.21 7.56
N SER A 144 4.79 -4.59 6.38
CA SER A 144 3.63 -5.47 6.20
C SER A 144 2.34 -4.90 6.81
N ALA A 145 2.34 -3.60 7.08
CA ALA A 145 1.15 -2.81 7.32
C ALA A 145 0.48 -2.50 5.98
N THR A 146 -0.77 -2.09 6.02
CA THR A 146 -1.46 -1.56 4.84
C THR A 146 -1.85 -0.11 5.06
N GLY A 147 -1.70 0.68 4.00
CA GLY A 147 -2.08 2.08 3.97
C GLY A 147 -3.26 2.29 3.03
N THR A 148 -4.25 3.06 3.46
CA THR A 148 -5.42 3.41 2.65
C THR A 148 -5.63 4.91 2.69
N MET A 149 -5.68 5.52 1.51
CA MET A 149 -5.99 6.94 1.36
C MET A 149 -7.49 7.18 1.53
N VAL A 150 -7.83 8.20 2.30
CA VAL A 150 -9.18 8.76 2.42
C VAL A 150 -9.04 10.28 2.34
N ALA A 151 -9.46 10.83 1.20
CA ALA A 151 -9.21 12.24 0.85
C ALA A 151 -7.72 12.62 1.00
N ASN A 152 -7.38 13.48 1.96
CA ASN A 152 -6.04 13.98 2.25
C ASN A 152 -5.30 13.22 3.35
N LYS A 153 -5.91 12.18 3.91
CA LYS A 153 -5.37 11.40 5.04
C LYS A 153 -5.01 10.00 4.61
N LEU A 154 -3.82 9.55 5.02
CA LEU A 154 -3.39 8.16 4.89
C LEU A 154 -3.60 7.44 6.23
N TYR A 155 -4.50 6.46 6.23
CA TYR A 155 -4.69 5.57 7.37
C TYR A 155 -3.81 4.34 7.21
N ILE A 156 -3.02 4.01 8.24
CA ILE A 156 -2.14 2.85 8.24
C ILE A 156 -2.53 1.95 9.40
N PHE A 157 -2.84 0.69 9.10
CA PHE A 157 -3.28 -0.28 10.08
C PHE A 157 -2.27 -1.41 10.29
N GLY A 158 -2.05 -1.75 11.55
CA GLY A 158 -1.27 -2.90 11.99
C GLY A 158 0.15 -2.94 11.42
N GLY A 159 0.57 -4.14 11.02
CA GLY A 159 1.91 -4.42 10.53
C GLY A 159 2.84 -4.87 11.64
N ILE A 160 4.12 -4.99 11.30
CA ILE A 160 5.18 -5.43 12.20
C ILE A 160 6.07 -4.24 12.53
N VAL A 161 6.10 -3.88 13.81
CA VAL A 161 7.08 -2.95 14.36
C VAL A 161 8.31 -3.72 14.84
N ASP A 162 9.43 -3.02 14.96
CA ASP A 162 10.67 -3.50 15.58
C ASP A 162 11.37 -4.73 14.93
N LEU A 163 12.54 -5.07 15.51
CA LEU A 163 13.41 -6.16 15.07
C LEU A 163 12.92 -7.55 15.53
N TYR A 164 12.11 -7.60 16.59
CA TYR A 164 11.55 -8.83 17.17
C TYR A 164 10.28 -9.28 16.44
N ALA A 165 9.93 -8.57 15.37
CA ALA A 165 8.80 -8.86 14.51
C ALA A 165 7.46 -8.80 15.27
N LYS A 166 7.32 -7.87 16.21
CA LYS A 166 6.09 -7.70 16.98
C LYS A 166 4.98 -7.10 16.11
N PRO A 167 3.86 -7.81 15.88
CA PRO A 167 2.73 -7.25 15.17
C PRO A 167 2.03 -6.18 16.01
N THR A 168 1.31 -5.26 15.37
CA THR A 168 0.50 -4.24 16.04
C THR A 168 -0.96 -4.28 15.58
N ALA A 169 -1.83 -3.68 16.38
CA ALA A 169 -3.27 -3.50 16.10
C ALA A 169 -3.67 -2.01 16.13
N ASP A 170 -2.69 -1.11 16.08
CA ASP A 170 -2.93 0.33 16.08
C ASP A 170 -3.37 0.80 14.69
N LEU A 171 -4.21 1.84 14.69
CA LEU A 171 -4.55 2.63 13.52
C LEU A 171 -3.88 3.99 13.68
N ILE A 172 -3.01 4.33 12.74
CA ILE A 172 -2.36 5.64 12.69
C ILE A 172 -2.82 6.39 11.44
N GLU A 173 -2.84 7.71 11.54
CA GLU A 173 -3.23 8.62 10.48
C GLU A 173 -2.08 9.57 10.17
N LEU A 174 -1.80 9.75 8.87
CA LEU A 174 -0.97 10.83 8.36
C LEU A 174 -1.83 11.81 7.57
N ASP A 175 -1.97 13.03 8.08
CA ASP A 175 -2.53 14.15 7.35
C ASP A 175 -1.47 14.72 6.40
N LEU A 176 -1.69 14.59 5.09
CA LEU A 176 -0.71 15.00 4.07
C LEU A 176 -0.74 16.51 3.79
N ASP A 177 -1.81 17.22 4.18
CA ASP A 177 -1.89 18.67 4.05
C ASP A 177 -1.20 19.36 5.23
N ASN A 178 -1.54 18.92 6.45
CA ASN A 178 -0.98 19.47 7.69
C ASN A 178 0.38 18.86 8.06
N GLN A 179 0.79 17.83 7.32
CA GLN A 179 2.02 17.07 7.54
C GLN A 179 2.09 16.53 8.96
N ALA A 180 1.01 15.94 9.49
CA ALA A 180 0.93 15.58 10.90
C ALA A 180 0.56 14.11 11.09
N TRP A 181 1.27 13.44 12.00
CA TRP A 181 0.91 12.12 12.49
C TRP A 181 -0.06 12.23 13.66
N SER A 182 -1.03 11.32 13.69
CA SER A 182 -1.98 11.13 14.77
C SER A 182 -2.19 9.64 15.03
N ILE A 183 -2.33 9.25 16.29
CA ILE A 183 -2.88 7.94 16.65
C ILE A 183 -4.40 8.06 16.59
N VAL A 184 -5.05 7.13 15.91
CA VAL A 184 -6.51 7.05 15.87
C VAL A 184 -6.96 6.17 17.03
N GLU A 185 -7.62 6.77 18.01
CA GLU A 185 -8.22 6.02 19.11
C GLU A 185 -9.40 5.20 18.59
N THR A 186 -9.38 3.90 18.90
CA THR A 186 -10.40 2.96 18.45
C THR A 186 -11.23 2.51 19.64
N TRP A 187 -12.55 2.54 19.48
CA TRP A 187 -13.50 2.21 20.55
C TRP A 187 -14.53 1.21 20.03
N GLY A 188 -14.98 0.34 20.91
CA GLY A 188 -16.04 -0.61 20.58
C GLY A 188 -16.02 -1.83 21.49
N PRO A 189 -17.00 -2.73 21.32
CA PRO A 189 -17.11 -3.93 22.14
C PRO A 189 -16.08 -5.00 21.78
N PHE A 190 -15.32 -4.84 20.69
CA PHE A 190 -14.37 -5.81 20.19
C PHE A 190 -12.95 -5.25 20.19
N VAL A 191 -12.00 -6.06 20.66
CA VAL A 191 -10.57 -5.75 20.60
C VAL A 191 -9.98 -6.38 19.35
N ILE A 192 -9.37 -5.56 18.51
CA ILE A 192 -8.70 -6.05 17.31
C ILE A 192 -7.35 -6.62 17.70
N SER A 193 -7.07 -7.83 17.23
CA SER A 193 -5.78 -8.47 17.49
C SER A 193 -4.67 -7.87 16.63
N PRO A 194 -3.42 -7.88 17.10
CA PRO A 194 -2.28 -7.51 16.27
C PRO A 194 -2.16 -8.39 15.03
N ILE A 195 -2.01 -7.78 13.86
CA ILE A 195 -1.97 -8.48 12.57
C ILE A 195 -1.02 -7.81 11.58
N TYR A 196 -0.57 -8.57 10.58
CA TYR A 196 0.23 -8.09 9.46
C TYR A 196 -0.09 -8.86 8.18
N GLY A 197 0.29 -8.33 7.02
CA GLY A 197 0.04 -8.97 5.72
C GLY A 197 -1.45 -9.11 5.39
N HIS A 198 -2.29 -8.28 6.01
CA HIS A 198 -3.72 -8.15 5.71
C HIS A 198 -3.93 -7.24 4.49
N SER A 199 -5.17 -7.10 4.03
CA SER A 199 -5.56 -6.04 3.10
C SER A 199 -6.45 -5.01 3.81
N THR A 200 -6.35 -3.74 3.42
CA THR A 200 -7.24 -2.66 3.87
C THR A 200 -7.73 -1.86 2.68
N ASN A 201 -9.02 -1.55 2.64
CA ASN A 201 -9.66 -0.75 1.60
C ASN A 201 -10.67 0.22 2.21
N PHE A 202 -10.92 1.34 1.55
CA PHE A 202 -11.94 2.30 1.96
C PHE A 202 -13.23 2.11 1.18
N TYR A 203 -14.36 2.06 1.87
CA TYR A 203 -15.69 2.03 1.26
C TYR A 203 -16.72 2.69 2.17
N SER A 204 -17.49 3.65 1.62
CA SER A 204 -18.65 4.26 2.28
C SER A 204 -18.39 4.74 3.72
N GLY A 205 -17.31 5.50 3.93
CA GLY A 205 -16.95 6.03 5.24
C GLY A 205 -16.26 5.02 6.17
N ARG A 206 -15.91 3.83 5.69
CA ARG A 206 -15.29 2.78 6.49
C ARG A 206 -13.98 2.29 5.90
N LEU A 207 -13.01 2.03 6.75
CA LEU A 207 -11.86 1.17 6.39
C LEU A 207 -12.26 -0.27 6.66
N ILE A 208 -12.18 -1.12 5.64
CA ILE A 208 -12.46 -2.55 5.72
C ILE A 208 -11.14 -3.30 5.67
N VAL A 209 -10.86 -4.08 6.72
CA VAL A 209 -9.66 -4.91 6.84
C VAL A 209 -10.04 -6.37 6.69
N PHE A 210 -9.29 -7.12 5.89
CA PHE A 210 -9.51 -8.56 5.74
C PHE A 210 -8.21 -9.36 5.92
N GLY A 211 -8.36 -10.46 6.65
CA GLY A 211 -7.36 -11.52 6.75
C GLY A 211 -6.06 -11.09 7.44
N GLY A 212 -4.94 -11.42 6.82
CA GLY A 212 -3.61 -11.27 7.40
C GLY A 212 -3.17 -12.46 8.25
N ILE A 213 -2.07 -12.28 8.97
CA ILE A 213 -1.44 -13.31 9.79
C ILE A 213 -1.48 -12.87 11.25
N LYS A 214 -1.99 -13.77 12.11
CA LYS A 214 -1.96 -13.68 13.56
C LYS A 214 -1.43 -14.99 14.12
N ASP A 215 -0.49 -14.95 15.05
CA ASP A 215 0.10 -16.14 15.69
C ASP A 215 0.56 -17.19 14.66
N GLN A 216 1.18 -16.72 13.58
CA GLN A 216 1.64 -17.53 12.43
C GLN A 216 0.53 -18.27 11.66
N LYS A 217 -0.73 -17.85 11.81
CA LYS A 217 -1.88 -18.42 11.11
C LYS A 217 -2.59 -17.37 10.28
N ALA A 218 -2.93 -17.74 9.04
CA ALA A 218 -3.80 -16.94 8.18
C ALA A 218 -5.17 -16.75 8.86
N GLN A 219 -5.69 -15.55 8.76
CA GLN A 219 -6.98 -15.16 9.31
C GLN A 219 -8.01 -15.01 8.19
N ASN A 220 -9.28 -15.22 8.51
CA ASN A 220 -10.43 -14.95 7.63
C ASN A 220 -11.34 -13.85 8.20
N ALA A 221 -10.93 -13.20 9.29
CA ALA A 221 -11.70 -12.15 9.94
C ALA A 221 -11.81 -10.89 9.04
N VAL A 222 -12.96 -10.24 9.13
CA VAL A 222 -13.20 -8.91 8.55
C VAL A 222 -13.38 -7.93 9.70
N TRP A 223 -12.66 -6.82 9.65
CA TRP A 223 -12.82 -5.70 10.58
C TRP A 223 -13.26 -4.45 9.82
N SER A 224 -14.02 -3.57 10.48
CA SER A 224 -14.37 -2.27 9.92
C SER A 224 -14.10 -1.15 10.92
N PHE A 225 -13.37 -0.12 10.49
CA PHE A 225 -13.26 1.15 11.22
C PHE A 225 -14.22 2.16 10.61
N ASP A 226 -15.12 2.73 11.41
CA ASP A 226 -16.12 3.70 10.96
C ASP A 226 -15.58 5.12 11.11
N LEU A 227 -15.14 5.71 10.00
CA LEU A 227 -14.55 7.05 9.97
C LEU A 227 -15.60 8.17 9.99
N SER A 228 -16.90 7.85 9.95
CA SER A 228 -17.94 8.89 10.13
C SER A 228 -18.15 9.28 11.59
N LYS A 229 -17.46 8.59 12.51
CA LYS A 229 -17.57 8.76 13.96
C LYS A 229 -16.29 9.28 14.60
N SER A 230 -15.30 9.66 13.79
CA SER A 230 -14.02 10.25 14.19
C SER A 230 -14.04 11.77 14.15
#